data_AF-A0A7J8V6G3-F1
#
_entry.id   AF-A0A7J8V6G3-F1
#
_cell.length_a   1.000
_cell.length_b   1.000
_cell.length_c   1.000
_cell.angle_alpha   90.00
_cell.angle_beta   90.00
_cell.angle_gamma   90.00
#
_symmetry.space_group_name_H-M   'P 1'
#
loop_
_entity.id
_entity.type
_entity.pdbx_description
1 polymer ?
#
loop_
_entity_poly.entity_id
_entity_poly.type
_entity_poly.pdbx_seq_one_letter_code
_entity_poly.pdbx_strand_id
1 'polypeptide(L)'
;MVHESEDGKVAVIGIMYKTGRPDSFLSSLMDHLEAITDITDGERAVGVIDPRHIKFGSRKYYRYIGSLTVPPCTENVVWSIVRKVRTVTREQMRLLRVAVHDDSDTNARPLQSINNRPIQLYRPDDKEEN
;
A
#
# COMPACT_ATOMS: atom_id res chain seq x y z
N MET A 1 2.82 -2.01 -1.84
CA MET A 1 4.11 -2.38 -2.47
C MET A 1 3.85 -3.51 -3.44
N VAL A 2 4.33 -3.40 -4.67
CA VAL A 2 4.18 -4.41 -5.73
C VAL A 2 5.54 -5.04 -5.98
N HIS A 3 5.58 -6.35 -6.13
CA HIS A 3 6.80 -7.12 -6.40
C HIS A 3 6.52 -8.08 -7.54
N GLU A 4 7.55 -8.36 -8.32
CA GLU A 4 7.52 -9.26 -9.46
C GLU A 4 8.71 -10.22 -9.36
N SER A 5 8.46 -11.50 -9.61
CA SER A 5 9.51 -12.51 -9.74
C SER A 5 10.03 -12.60 -11.18
N GLU A 6 11.17 -13.26 -11.38
CA GLU A 6 11.76 -13.47 -12.71
C GLU A 6 10.82 -14.18 -13.69
N ASP A 7 9.89 -15.00 -13.20
CA ASP A 7 8.86 -15.69 -13.99
C ASP A 7 7.55 -14.88 -14.15
N GLY A 8 7.57 -13.58 -13.82
CA GLY A 8 6.45 -12.66 -14.03
C GLY A 8 5.29 -12.79 -13.04
N LYS A 9 5.46 -13.53 -11.94
CA LYS A 9 4.42 -13.63 -10.90
C LYS A 9 4.45 -12.40 -9.99
N VAL A 10 3.25 -11.91 -9.66
CA VAL A 10 3.10 -10.68 -8.89
C VAL A 10 2.71 -10.96 -7.45
N ALA A 11 3.37 -10.28 -6.51
CA ALA A 11 3.03 -10.27 -5.10
C ALA A 11 2.84 -8.84 -4.58
N VAL A 12 1.70 -8.58 -3.93
CA VAL A 12 1.36 -7.26 -3.39
C VAL A 12 1.30 -7.29 -1.87
N ILE A 13 1.97 -6.33 -1.24
CA ILE A 13 1.85 -6.07 0.20
C ILE A 13 1.01 -4.81 0.39
N GLY A 14 -0.13 -4.98 1.07
CA GLY A 14 -1.06 -3.92 1.43
C GLY A 14 -0.90 -3.48 2.89
N ILE A 15 -0.84 -2.17 3.11
CA ILE A 15 -0.81 -1.55 4.44
C ILE A 15 -2.04 -0.66 4.56
N MET A 16 -2.86 -0.90 5.57
CA MET A 16 -4.04 -0.08 5.84
C MET A 16 -3.69 1.06 6.79
N TYR A 17 -4.26 2.24 6.54
CA TYR A 17 -4.07 3.43 7.37
C TYR A 17 -5.41 3.93 7.91
N LYS A 18 -5.36 4.56 9.08
CA LYS A 18 -6.44 5.40 9.62
C LYS A 18 -5.89 6.77 9.98
N THR A 19 -6.75 7.78 10.05
CA THR A 19 -6.34 9.12 10.48
C THR A 19 -5.76 9.08 11.90
N GLY A 20 -4.61 9.72 12.10
CA GLY A 20 -3.92 9.77 13.39
C GLY A 20 -2.58 10.48 13.29
N ARG A 21 -1.56 9.93 13.97
CA ARG A 21 -0.18 10.43 13.94
C ARG A 21 0.44 10.29 12.54
N PRO A 22 1.39 11.16 12.17
CA PRO A 22 2.04 11.09 10.86
C PRO A 22 2.78 9.77 10.67
N ASP A 23 2.74 9.25 9.45
CA ASP A 23 3.63 8.16 9.06
C ASP A 23 5.00 8.73 8.68
N SER A 24 6.06 8.22 9.29
CA SER A 24 7.42 8.74 9.10
C SER A 24 7.93 8.57 7.67
N PHE A 25 7.53 7.52 6.97
CA PHE A 25 7.95 7.30 5.59
C PHE A 25 7.23 8.29 4.65
N LEU A 26 5.92 8.47 4.84
CA LEU A 26 5.19 9.49 4.07
C LEU A 26 5.71 10.90 4.35
N SER A 27 6.12 11.21 5.58
CA SER A 27 6.75 12.49 5.90
C SER A 27 8.01 12.75 5.08
N SER A 28 8.86 11.73 4.87
CA SER A 28 10.06 11.89 4.03
C SER A 28 9.77 12.12 2.55
N LEU A 29 8.52 11.94 2.11
CA LEU A 29 8.10 12.12 0.72
C LEU A 29 7.26 13.37 0.50
N MET A 30 6.88 14.12 1.54
CA MET A 30 5.93 15.23 1.42
C MET A 30 6.43 16.32 0.46
N ASP A 31 7.66 16.79 0.63
CA ASP A 31 8.25 17.83 -0.24
C ASP A 31 8.31 17.40 -1.71
N HIS A 32 8.51 16.10 -1.95
CA HIS A 32 8.53 15.54 -3.30
C HIS A 32 7.13 15.45 -3.90
N LEU A 33 6.12 15.10 -3.09
CA LEU A 33 4.72 15.05 -3.51
C LEU A 33 4.19 16.44 -3.80
N GLU A 34 4.45 17.42 -2.94
CA GLU A 34 4.07 18.84 -3.14
C GLU A 34 4.64 19.42 -4.43
N ALA A 35 5.84 19.01 -4.83
CA ALA A 35 6.44 19.51 -6.05
C ALA A 35 5.79 19.00 -7.34
N ILE A 36 5.00 17.93 -7.28
CA ILE A 36 4.33 17.33 -8.44
C ILE A 36 2.81 17.54 -8.41
N THR A 37 2.26 18.22 -7.39
CA THR A 37 0.80 18.41 -7.24
C THR A 37 0.13 19.29 -8.27
N ASP A 38 0.87 20.01 -9.11
CA ASP A 38 0.31 20.86 -10.17
C ASP A 38 0.86 20.47 -11.56
N ILE A 39 1.49 19.29 -11.68
CA ILE A 39 2.15 18.84 -12.90
C ILE A 39 1.50 17.52 -13.35
N THR A 40 0.79 17.57 -14.48
CA THR A 40 0.30 16.36 -15.16
C THR A 40 1.49 15.53 -15.64
N ASP A 41 1.50 14.24 -15.32
CA ASP A 41 2.62 13.31 -15.58
C ASP A 41 3.97 13.80 -15.01
N GLY A 42 3.93 14.53 -13.89
CA GLY A 42 5.12 15.06 -13.24
C GLY A 42 6.00 13.98 -12.61
N GLU A 43 7.25 13.90 -13.05
CA GLU A 43 8.26 13.04 -12.44
C GLU A 43 9.28 13.86 -11.64
N ARG A 44 9.69 13.36 -10.47
CA ARG A 44 10.74 13.97 -9.65
C ARG A 44 11.66 12.93 -9.04
N ALA A 45 12.97 13.18 -9.12
CA ALA A 45 13.96 12.36 -8.44
C ALA A 45 13.80 12.51 -6.91
N VAL A 46 13.57 11.39 -6.23
CA VAL A 46 13.44 11.31 -4.75
C VAL A 46 14.72 10.85 -4.06
N GLY A 47 15.80 10.64 -4.82
CA GLY A 47 17.06 10.09 -4.31
C GLY A 47 16.94 8.63 -3.91
N VAL A 48 17.79 8.19 -2.98
CA VAL A 48 17.80 6.81 -2.49
C VAL A 48 16.76 6.65 -1.39
N ILE A 49 15.75 5.82 -1.66
CA ILE A 49 14.73 5.45 -0.67
C ILE A 49 15.03 4.05 -0.14
N ASP A 50 15.17 3.92 1.17
CA ASP A 50 15.28 2.62 1.84
C ASP A 50 13.89 2.09 2.22
N PRO A 51 13.38 1.02 1.58
CA PRO A 51 12.07 0.46 1.88
C PRO A 51 11.95 -0.06 3.31
N ARG A 52 13.07 -0.31 4.01
CA ARG A 52 13.06 -0.76 5.42
C ARG A 52 12.51 0.30 6.38
N HIS A 53 12.46 1.57 5.96
CA HIS A 53 11.82 2.63 6.73
C HIS A 53 10.28 2.54 6.72
N ILE A 54 9.69 1.73 5.82
CA ILE A 54 8.26 1.46 5.81
C ILE A 54 7.91 0.56 6.99
N LYS A 55 7.15 1.11 7.94
CA LYS A 55 6.78 0.40 9.17
C LYS A 55 5.50 -0.41 8.96
N PHE A 56 5.62 -1.73 8.86
CA PHE A 56 4.44 -2.63 8.87
C PHE A 56 3.79 -2.72 10.26
N GLY A 57 4.59 -2.63 11.33
CA GLY A 57 4.11 -2.64 12.73
C GLY A 57 3.47 -3.96 13.19
N SER A 58 3.50 -5.02 12.38
CA SER A 58 3.03 -6.36 12.72
C SER A 58 3.57 -7.37 11.72
N ARG A 59 3.90 -8.57 12.20
CA ARG A 59 4.19 -9.75 11.37
C ARG A 59 2.94 -10.56 11.01
N LYS A 60 1.79 -10.25 11.63
CA LYS A 60 0.48 -10.88 11.35
C LYS A 60 -0.12 -10.27 10.08
N TYR A 61 -0.54 -11.09 9.12
CA TYR A 61 -1.11 -10.65 7.84
C TYR A 61 -2.15 -11.64 7.28
N TYR A 62 -3.07 -11.13 6.46
CA TYR A 62 -3.97 -11.94 5.65
C TYR A 62 -3.33 -12.26 4.31
N ARG A 63 -3.50 -13.48 3.80
CA ARG A 63 -2.97 -13.96 2.53
C ARG A 63 -4.10 -14.54 1.68
N TYR A 64 -4.19 -14.10 0.42
CA TYR A 64 -5.13 -14.65 -0.55
C TYR A 64 -4.61 -14.45 -1.99
N ILE A 65 -5.17 -15.19 -2.94
CA ILE A 65 -4.93 -14.98 -4.38
C ILE A 65 -6.03 -14.09 -4.94
N GLY A 66 -5.63 -13.00 -5.57
CA GLY A 66 -6.53 -11.99 -6.11
C GLY A 66 -6.05 -11.46 -7.46
N SER A 67 -6.36 -10.20 -7.71
CA SER A 67 -6.00 -9.50 -8.95
C SER A 67 -5.42 -8.13 -8.67
N LEU A 68 -4.91 -7.48 -9.70
CA LEU A 68 -4.62 -6.05 -9.68
C LEU A 68 -5.92 -5.26 -9.47
N THR A 69 -5.83 -4.18 -8.69
CA THR A 69 -6.96 -3.28 -8.43
C THR A 69 -7.12 -2.19 -9.49
N VAL A 70 -6.28 -2.22 -10.52
CA VAL A 70 -6.27 -1.31 -11.67
C VAL A 70 -6.38 -2.13 -12.97
N PRO A 71 -6.97 -1.60 -14.05
CA PRO A 71 -6.96 -2.24 -15.36
C PRO A 71 -5.53 -2.65 -15.79
N PRO A 72 -5.33 -3.84 -16.41
CA PRO A 72 -6.34 -4.77 -16.91
C PRO A 72 -6.88 -5.77 -15.87
N CYS A 73 -6.70 -5.51 -14.57
CA CYS A 73 -7.19 -6.36 -13.47
C CYS A 73 -6.65 -7.80 -13.51
N THR A 74 -5.40 -7.97 -13.93
CA THR A 74 -4.72 -9.27 -14.04
C THR A 74 -4.85 -10.08 -12.76
N GLU A 75 -5.26 -11.34 -12.88
CA GLU A 75 -5.46 -12.26 -11.76
C GLU A 75 -4.15 -12.93 -11.32
N ASN A 76 -4.24 -13.91 -10.40
CA ASN A 76 -3.12 -14.66 -9.84
C ASN A 76 -2.08 -13.81 -9.06
N VAL A 77 -2.53 -12.69 -8.51
CA VAL A 77 -1.71 -11.83 -7.64
C VAL A 77 -1.74 -12.38 -6.22
N VAL A 78 -0.55 -12.60 -5.63
CA VAL A 78 -0.41 -13.01 -4.24
C VAL A 78 -0.54 -11.78 -3.33
N TRP A 79 -1.68 -11.64 -2.65
CA TRP A 79 -1.94 -10.50 -1.76
C TRP A 79 -1.57 -10.81 -0.31
N SER A 80 -0.80 -9.93 0.32
CA SER A 80 -0.51 -9.93 1.75
C SER A 80 -0.99 -8.63 2.39
N ILE A 81 -2.07 -8.67 3.17
CA ILE A 81 -2.59 -7.49 3.87
C ILE A 81 -2.11 -7.50 5.30
N VAL A 82 -1.25 -6.54 5.66
CA VAL A 82 -0.75 -6.39 7.03
C VAL A 82 -1.91 -6.13 7.97
N ARG A 83 -2.04 -6.93 9.04
CA ARG A 83 -3.18 -6.86 9.97
C ARG A 83 -3.20 -5.56 10.78
N LYS A 84 -2.02 -4.97 11.07
CA LYS A 84 -1.93 -3.75 11.87
C LYS A 84 -2.29 -2.55 11.00
N VAL A 85 -3.33 -1.83 11.42
CA VAL A 85 -3.68 -0.55 10.84
C VAL A 85 -2.71 0.52 11.33
N ARG A 86 -2.02 1.16 10.39
CA ARG A 86 -1.09 2.27 10.59
C ARG A 86 -1.84 3.59 10.71
N THR A 87 -1.13 4.66 11.03
CA THR A 87 -1.72 6.01 11.12
C THR A 87 -1.10 6.94 10.09
N VAL A 88 -1.91 7.87 9.61
CA VAL A 88 -1.52 8.92 8.65
C VAL A 88 -2.20 10.22 9.06
N THR A 89 -1.59 11.38 8.84
CA THR A 89 -2.28 12.66 9.06
C THR A 89 -3.24 12.97 7.91
N ARG A 90 -4.21 13.86 8.14
CA ARG A 90 -5.08 14.37 7.07
C ARG A 90 -4.26 15.07 5.98
N GLU A 91 -3.19 15.77 6.37
CA GLU A 91 -2.33 16.47 5.42
C GLU A 91 -1.57 15.53 4.49
N GLN A 92 -0.95 14.48 5.06
CA GLN A 92 -0.32 13.44 4.25
C GLN A 92 -1.32 12.77 3.29
N MET A 93 -2.55 12.53 3.74
CA MET A 93 -3.60 11.98 2.90
C MET A 93 -4.03 12.95 1.79
N ARG A 94 -4.09 14.25 2.08
CA ARG A 94 -4.43 15.30 1.11
C ARG A 94 -3.40 15.39 0.01
N LEU A 95 -2.11 15.43 0.34
CA LEU A 95 -1.02 15.47 -0.65
C LEU A 95 -1.05 14.26 -1.58
N LEU A 96 -1.26 13.06 -1.04
CA LEU A 96 -1.42 11.85 -1.84
C LEU A 96 -2.66 11.88 -2.75
N ARG A 97 -3.67 12.70 -2.45
CA ARG A 97 -4.89 12.80 -3.26
C ARG A 97 -4.69 13.80 -4.39
N VAL A 98 -4.17 14.97 -4.06
CA VAL A 98 -3.90 16.02 -5.05
C VAL A 98 -2.88 15.53 -6.09
N ALA A 99 -1.84 14.81 -5.67
CA ALA A 99 -0.82 14.31 -6.58
C ALA A 99 -1.33 13.32 -7.63
N VAL A 100 -2.45 12.64 -7.41
CA VAL A 100 -2.94 11.57 -8.31
C VAL A 100 -3.55 12.12 -9.60
N HIS A 101 -3.93 13.41 -9.66
CA HIS A 101 -4.42 14.09 -10.88
C HIS A 101 -5.37 13.24 -11.75
N ASP A 102 -6.22 12.42 -11.14
CA ASP A 102 -7.30 11.76 -11.86
C ASP A 102 -8.56 12.61 -11.73
N ASP A 103 -9.41 12.63 -12.76
CA ASP A 103 -10.75 13.24 -12.71
C ASP A 103 -11.70 12.48 -11.76
N SER A 104 -11.15 11.72 -10.80
CA SER A 104 -11.87 10.82 -9.91
C SER A 104 -11.78 11.31 -8.47
N ASP A 105 -12.93 11.42 -7.81
CA ASP A 105 -13.00 11.73 -6.38
C ASP A 105 -12.34 10.63 -5.52
N THR A 106 -12.22 9.41 -6.06
CA THR A 106 -11.61 8.27 -5.35
C THR A 106 -10.83 7.36 -6.30
N ASN A 107 -9.65 6.91 -5.86
CA ASN A 107 -8.83 5.93 -6.59
C ASN A 107 -8.93 4.51 -6.00
N ALA A 108 -10.02 4.21 -5.28
CA ALA A 108 -10.24 2.93 -4.63
C ALA A 108 -11.29 2.11 -5.39
N ARG A 109 -10.86 1.01 -6.01
CA ARG A 109 -11.77 0.04 -6.64
C ARG A 109 -12.77 -0.51 -5.59
N PRO A 110 -14.08 -0.62 -5.91
CA PRO A 110 -15.07 -1.20 -5.01
C PRO A 110 -14.74 -2.63 -4.58
N LEU A 111 -15.29 -3.06 -3.43
CA LEU A 111 -15.16 -4.44 -2.97
C LEU A 111 -15.70 -5.41 -4.02
N GLN A 112 -14.93 -6.48 -4.26
CA GLN A 112 -15.29 -7.55 -5.20
C GLN A 112 -15.75 -8.78 -4.41
N SER A 113 -16.60 -9.60 -5.02
CA SER A 113 -17.13 -10.80 -4.38
C SER A 113 -16.03 -11.80 -3.99
N ILE A 114 -16.20 -12.50 -2.87
CA ILE A 114 -15.19 -13.44 -2.37
C ILE A 114 -15.08 -14.72 -3.23
N ASN A 115 -16.15 -15.13 -3.91
CA ASN A 115 -16.20 -16.29 -4.82
C ASN A 115 -15.59 -17.57 -4.22
N ASN A 116 -15.87 -17.84 -2.93
CA ASN A 116 -15.35 -19.00 -2.18
C ASN A 116 -13.81 -19.10 -2.10
N ARG A 117 -13.07 -18.03 -2.41
CA ARG A 117 -11.62 -18.02 -2.29
C ARG A 117 -11.21 -18.11 -0.81
N PRO A 118 -10.26 -18.99 -0.46
CA PRO A 118 -9.76 -19.07 0.91
C PRO A 118 -8.95 -17.81 1.26
N ILE A 119 -9.14 -17.30 2.47
CA ILE A 119 -8.35 -16.22 3.05
C ILE A 119 -7.63 -16.78 4.27
N GLN A 120 -6.31 -16.81 4.21
CA GLN A 120 -5.47 -17.33 5.28
C GLN A 120 -5.02 -16.19 6.19
N LEU A 121 -4.99 -16.42 7.49
CA LEU A 121 -4.40 -15.49 8.46
C LEU A 121 -3.11 -16.08 9.00
N TYR A 122 -1.99 -15.50 8.62
CA TYR A 122 -0.70 -15.84 9.20
C TYR A 122 -0.53 -15.15 10.55
N ARG A 123 -0.14 -15.94 11.55
CA ARG A 123 0.30 -15.48 12.86
C ARG A 123 1.62 -16.19 13.13
N PRO A 124 2.72 -15.47 13.37
CA PRO A 124 3.91 -16.12 13.89
C PRO A 124 3.59 -16.70 15.27
N ASP A 125 4.21 -17.82 15.62
CA ASP A 125 4.17 -18.33 16.99
C ASP A 125 4.74 -17.24 17.91
N ASP A 126 3.89 -16.74 18.80
CA ASP A 126 4.32 -15.85 19.86
C ASP A 126 5.19 -16.74 20.79
N LYS A 127 6.50 -16.87 20.50
CA LYS A 127 7.44 -17.37 21.52
C LYS A 127 7.30 -16.40 22.69
N GLU A 128 6.76 -16.90 23.79
CA GLU A 128 6.65 -16.21 25.06
C GLU A 128 7.96 -15.43 25.30
N GLU A 129 7.85 -14.09 25.33
CA GLU A 129 8.86 -13.27 26.00
C GLU A 129 8.76 -13.66 27.48
N ASN A 130 9.61 -14.62 27.86
CA ASN A 130 9.87 -15.02 29.23
C ASN A 130 10.99 -14.14 29.80
#